data_AF-A0A1Q8A930-F1
#
_entry.id   AF-A0A1Q8A930-F1
#
_cell.length_a   1.000
_cell.length_b   1.000
_cell.length_c   1.000
_cell.angle_alpha   90.00
_cell.angle_beta   90.00
_cell.angle_gamma   90.00
#
_symmetry.space_group_name_H-M   'P 1'
#
loop_
_entity.id
_entity.type
_entity.pdbx_description
1 polymer ?
#
loop_
_entity_poly.entity_id
_entity_poly.type
_entity_poly.pdbx_seq_one_letter_code
_entity_poly.pdbx_strand_id
1 'polypeptide(L)' 'MERSLIQWICVRPEHRKKRPVDPSSPFNVHEEGGWSYCPAGELEGHRWYRTGGVTREALARFVWPDEPEDGD' A
#
# COMPACT_ATOMS: atom_id res chain seq x y z
N MET A 1 18.23 -13.22 4.60
CA MET A 1 17.01 -12.55 5.11
C MET A 1 16.33 -11.90 3.92
N GLU A 2 15.33 -12.56 3.35
CA GLU A 2 14.50 -11.95 2.30
C GLU A 2 13.84 -10.72 2.90
N ARG A 3 14.29 -9.55 2.44
CA ARG A 3 13.74 -8.27 2.85
C ARG A 3 12.24 -8.34 2.58
N SER A 4 11.42 -8.11 3.58
CA SER A 4 9.95 -8.02 3.49
C SER A 4 9.56 -6.92 2.49
N LEU A 5 9.58 -7.25 1.20
CA LEU A 5 9.26 -6.32 0.13
C LEU A 5 7.74 -6.10 0.13
N ILE A 6 7.36 -4.83 0.07
CA ILE A 6 5.97 -4.40 -0.06
C ILE A 6 5.56 -4.72 -1.49
N GLN A 7 4.70 -5.72 -1.64
CA GLN A 7 4.17 -6.21 -2.91
C GLN A 7 2.94 -5.39 -3.37
N TRP A 8 2.26 -4.74 -2.42
CA TRP A 8 1.01 -4.03 -2.65
C TRP A 8 1.01 -2.66 -1.97
N ILE A 9 0.48 -1.65 -2.64
CA ILE A 9 0.29 -0.31 -2.07
C ILE A 9 -1.14 0.16 -2.27
N CYS A 10 -1.71 0.82 -1.28
CA CYS A 10 -3.08 1.34 -1.37
C CYS A 10 -3.09 2.67 -2.12
N VAL A 11 -3.58 2.69 -3.35
CA VAL A 11 -3.59 3.89 -4.20
C VAL A 11 -4.85 4.74 -4.06
N ARG A 12 -5.81 4.30 -3.24
CA ARG A 12 -7.08 4.98 -3.05
C ARG A 12 -6.86 6.44 -2.62
N PRO A 13 -7.41 7.43 -3.34
CA PRO A 13 -7.11 8.84 -3.09
C PRO A 13 -7.56 9.31 -1.69
N GLU A 14 -8.66 8.75 -1.19
CA GLU A 14 -9.17 8.99 0.16
C GLU A 14 -8.17 8.53 1.23
N HIS A 15 -7.54 7.37 1.02
CA HIS A 15 -6.55 6.83 1.96
C HIS A 15 -5.20 7.52 1.84
N ARG A 16 -4.77 7.88 0.62
CA ARG A 16 -3.50 8.60 0.40
C ARG A 16 -3.41 9.95 1.11
N LYS A 17 -4.54 10.63 1.29
CA LYS A 17 -4.61 11.94 1.94
C LYS A 17 -4.81 11.84 3.47
N LYS A 18 -5.21 10.67 3.97
CA LYS A 18 -5.50 10.45 5.39
C LYS A 18 -4.21 10.10 6.13
N ARG A 19 -3.98 10.76 7.26
CA ARG A 19 -2.85 10.44 8.15
C ARG A 19 -3.26 9.23 9.00
N PRO A 20 -2.39 8.22 9.17
CA PRO A 20 -2.77 7.04 9.94
C PRO A 20 -2.91 7.44 11.42
N VAL A 21 -3.92 6.87 12.08
CA VAL A 21 -4.16 7.09 13.51
C VAL A 21 -3.02 6.51 14.33
N ASP A 22 -2.46 5.38 13.88
CA ASP A 22 -1.30 4.74 14.48
C ASP A 22 -0.12 4.65 13.48
N PRO A 23 1.08 5.10 13.85
CA PRO A 23 2.25 5.10 12.95
C PRO A 23 2.79 3.69 12.63
N SER A 24 2.38 2.66 13.36
CA SER A 24 2.75 1.25 13.14
C SER A 24 1.71 0.48 12.31
N SER A 25 0.50 1.01 12.12
CA SER A 25 -0.57 0.40 11.33
C SER A 25 -0.54 0.58 9.80
N PRO A 26 0.42 1.26 9.13
CA PRO A 26 0.33 1.40 7.67
C PRO A 26 0.81 0.16 6.91
N PHE A 27 1.31 -0.88 7.59
CA PHE A 27 1.73 -2.13 6.97
C PHE A 27 0.79 -3.26 7.36
N ASN A 28 0.30 -3.99 6.37
CA ASN A 28 -0.54 -5.17 6.55
C ASN A 28 -0.07 -6.32 5.64
N VAL A 29 -0.68 -7.49 5.79
CA VAL A 29 -0.51 -8.61 4.85
C VAL A 29 -1.71 -8.61 3.90
N HIS A 30 -1.45 -8.54 2.60
CA HIS A 30 -2.45 -8.68 1.55
C HIS A 30 -3.06 -10.09 1.59
N GLU A 31 -4.32 -10.23 1.17
CA GLU A 31 -5.03 -11.52 1.11
C GLU A 31 -4.30 -12.58 0.27
N GLU A 32 -3.54 -12.14 -0.74
CA GLU A 32 -2.69 -13.01 -1.58
C GLU A 32 -1.36 -13.44 -0.92
N GLY A 33 -1.11 -13.09 0.34
CA GLY A 33 0.05 -13.55 1.12
C GLY A 33 1.33 -12.73 0.95
N GLY A 34 1.23 -11.45 0.60
CA GLY A 34 2.37 -10.52 0.48
C GLY A 34 2.25 -9.27 1.35
N TRP A 35 3.34 -8.55 1.60
CA TRP A 35 3.26 -7.29 2.36
C TRP A 35 2.52 -6.21 1.58
N SER A 36 1.63 -5.50 2.25
CA SER A 36 0.87 -4.38 1.72
C SER A 36 1.10 -3.12 2.56
N TYR A 37 1.01 -1.95 1.92
CA TYR A 37 1.14 -0.66 2.58
C TYR A 37 -0.06 0.24 2.30
N CYS A 38 -0.73 0.68 3.36
CA CYS A 38 -1.78 1.69 3.33
C CYS A 38 -1.33 2.95 4.07
N PRO A 39 -1.24 4.12 3.41
CA PRO A 39 -0.85 5.36 4.08
C PRO A 39 -1.82 5.77 5.19
N ALA A 40 -3.11 5.44 5.04
CA ALA A 40 -4.12 5.72 6.06
C ALA A 40 -4.15 4.72 7.23
N GLY A 41 -3.54 3.54 7.08
CA GLY A 41 -3.65 2.45 8.06
C GLY A 41 -5.07 1.91 8.23
N GLU A 42 -5.96 2.10 7.24
CA GLU A 42 -7.30 1.48 7.24
C GLU A 42 -7.18 -0.05 7.13
N LEU A 43 -8.23 -0.77 7.53
CA LEU A 43 -8.32 -2.23 7.43
C LEU A 43 -9.08 -2.71 6.20
N GLU A 44 -9.88 -1.84 5.59
CA GLU A 44 -10.81 -2.17 4.51
C GLU A 44 -10.93 -1.03 3.49
N GLY A 45 -11.62 -1.31 2.39
CA GLY A 45 -11.83 -0.33 1.31
C GLY A 45 -10.55 0.01 0.55
N HIS A 46 -9.60 -0.91 0.47
CA HIS A 46 -8.33 -0.67 -0.21
C HIS A 46 -8.45 -0.86 -1.71
N ARG A 47 -7.85 0.07 -2.46
CA ARG A 47 -7.47 -0.16 -3.85
C ARG A 47 -6.00 -0.56 -3.90
N TRP A 48 -5.72 -1.84 -4.10
CA TRP A 48 -4.36 -2.35 -4.10
C TRP A 48 -3.73 -2.26 -5.48
N TYR A 49 -2.54 -1.67 -5.54
CA TYR A 49 -1.70 -1.67 -6.73
C TYR A 49 -0.48 -2.57 -6.49
N ARG A 50 -0.23 -3.49 -7.43
CA ARG A 50 0.89 -4.43 -7.33
C ARG A 50 2.19 -3.74 -7.74
N THR A 51 3.12 -3.62 -6.80
CA THR A 51 4.40 -2.93 -7.02
C THR A 51 5.48 -3.85 -7.58
N GLY A 52 5.29 -5.18 -7.51
CA GLY A 52 6.32 -6.17 -7.83
C GLY A 52 7.39 -6.34 -6.74
N GLY A 53 7.21 -5.68 -5.58
CA GLY A 53 8.11 -5.78 -4.44
C GLY A 53 9.06 -4.59 -4.31
N VAL A 54 8.70 -3.64 -3.44
CA VAL A 54 9.53 -2.46 -3.14
C VAL A 54 9.91 -2.42 -1.67
N THR A 55 11.07 -1.85 -1.36
CA THR A 55 11.47 -1.62 0.04
C THR A 55 10.73 -0.43 0.63
N ARG A 56 10.68 -0.31 1.96
CA ARG A 56 10.11 0.86 2.65
C ARG A 56 10.82 2.17 2.26
N GLU A 57 12.12 2.13 2.03
CA GLU A 57 12.89 3.29 1.57
C GLU A 57 12.52 3.68 0.13
N ALA A 58 12.31 2.69 -0.75
CA ALA A 58 11.84 2.94 -2.11
C ALA A 58 10.42 3.50 -2.11
N LEU A 59 9.55 3.02 -1.22
CA LEU A 59 8.18 3.51 -1.05
C LEU A 59 8.13 5.01 -0.73
N ALA A 60 9.04 5.51 0.11
CA ALA A 60 9.11 6.93 0.45
C ALA A 60 9.40 7.85 -0.75
N ARG A 61 9.99 7.30 -1.82
CA ARG A 61 10.28 7.98 -3.09
C ARG A 61 9.40 7.48 -4.24
N PHE A 62 8.46 6.59 -3.96
CA PHE A 62 7.68 5.92 -4.97
C PHE A 62 6.70 6.90 -5.60
N VAL A 63 6.67 6.94 -6.93
CA VAL A 63 5.67 7.69 -7.67
C VAL A 63 4.39 6.88 -7.63
N TRP A 64 3.43 7.36 -6.86
CA TRP A 64 2.17 6.69 -6.66
C TRP A 64 1.35 6.73 -7.95
N PRO A 65 0.96 5.57 -8.50
CA PRO A 65 0.05 5.53 -9.62
C PRO A 65 -1.34 6.04 -9.19
N ASP A 66 -2.13 6.40 -10.19
CA ASP A 66 -3.53 6.71 -9.97
C ASP A 66 -4.31 5.44 -9.59
N GLU A 67 -5.52 5.61 -9.07
CA GLU A 67 -6.39 4.48 -8.79
C GLU A 67 -6.73 3.81 -10.14
N PRO A 68 -6.37 2.53 -10.34
CA PRO A 68 -6.69 1.86 -11.61
C PRO A 68 -8.20 1.86 -11.76
N GLU A 69 -8.71 2.50 -12.82
CA GLU A 69 -10.09 2.38 -13.26
C GLU A 69 -10.38 0.88 -13.37
N ASP A 70 -11.34 0.38 -12.59
CA ASP A 70 -11.82 -0.99 -12.76
C ASP A 70 -12.25 -1.13 -14.22
N GLY A 71 -11.48 -1.91 -14.98
CA GLY A 71 -11.83 -2.25 -16.35
C GLY A 71 -13.16 -3.00 -16.33
N ASP A 72 -14.12 -2.45 -17.06
CA ASP A 72 -15.43 -2.99 -17.42
C ASP A 72 -15.42 -4.49 -17.76
#